data_AF-A0A151UJQ5-F1
#
_entry.id   AF-A0A151UJQ5-F1
#
_cell.length_a   1.000
_cell.length_b   1.000
_cell.length_c   1.000
_cell.angle_alpha   90.00
_cell.angle_beta   90.00
_cell.angle_gamma   90.00
#
_symmetry.space_group_name_H-M   'P 1'
#
loop_
_entity.id
_entity.type
_entity.pdbx_description
1 polymer ?
#
loop_
_entity_poly.entity_id
_entity_poly.type
_entity_poly.pdbx_seq_one_letter_code
_entity_poly.pdbx_strand_id
1 'polypeptide(L)' 'MVSIIIRWHIDNGLVVIPKLVTLARIRTNFDVFNFSLSQEDLSAIATLDSGKRLNSHPDTMAMV' A
#
# COMPACT_ATOMS: atom_id res chain seq x y z
N MET A 1 0.04 -9.02 -5.55
CA MET A 1 0.93 -8.09 -4.83
C MET A 1 0.22 -6.79 -4.44
N VAL A 2 -0.33 -6.01 -5.37
CA VAL A 2 -1.01 -4.73 -5.01
C VAL A 2 -2.18 -4.92 -4.04
N SER A 3 -2.97 -5.98 -4.18
CA SER A 3 -4.09 -6.30 -3.27
C SER A 3 -3.65 -6.48 -1.81
N ILE A 4 -2.48 -7.09 -1.56
CA ILE A 4 -1.94 -7.30 -0.20
C ILE A 4 -1.57 -5.95 0.44
N ILE A 5 -0.96 -5.06 -0.34
CA ILE A 5 -0.58 -3.71 0.12
C ILE A 5 -1.83 -2.87 0.41
N ILE A 6 -2.86 -2.97 -0.42
CA ILE A 6 -4.15 -2.28 -0.18
C ILE A 6 -4.76 -2.80 1.12
N ARG A 7 -4.79 -4.12 1.34
CA ARG A 7 -5.33 -4.72 2.57
C ARG A 7 -4.55 -4.28 3.82
N TRP A 8 -3.22 -4.29 3.74
CA TRP A 8 -2.36 -3.84 4.84
C TRP A 8 -2.67 -2.40 5.26
N HIS A 9 -2.81 -1.48 4.29
CA HIS A 9 -3.15 -0.09 4.63
C HIS A 9 -4.55 0.05 5.23
N ILE A 10 -5.55 -0.70 4.74
CA ILE A 10 -6.91 -0.71 5.31
C ILE A 10 -6.88 -1.22 6.76
N ASP A 11 -6.16 -2.32 7.03
CA ASP A 11 -6.01 -2.89 8.37
C ASP A 11 -5.26 -1.95 9.34
N ASN A 12 -4.41 -1.06 8.82
CA ASN A 12 -3.74 0.01 9.58
C ASN A 12 -4.57 1.31 9.69
N GLY A 13 -5.82 1.33 9.21
CA GLY A 13 -6.70 2.50 9.26
C GLY A 13 -6.31 3.64 8.30
N LEU A 14 -5.49 3.36 7.28
CA LEU A 14 -5.03 4.34 6.30
C LEU A 14 -5.88 4.31 5.03
N VAL A 15 -6.16 5.50 4.48
CA VAL A 15 -6.86 5.64 3.18
C VAL A 15 -5.89 5.33 2.05
N VAL A 16 -6.24 4.36 1.19
CA VAL A 16 -5.42 3.95 0.05
C VAL A 16 -5.93 4.55 -1.25
N ILE A 17 -5.02 5.18 -2.01
CA ILE A 17 -5.28 5.66 -3.37
C ILE A 17 -4.29 4.96 -4.32
N PRO A 18 -4.64 3.78 -4.85
CA PRO A 18 -3.72 3.06 -5.71
C PRO A 18 -3.75 3.67 -7.12
N LYS A 19 -2.59 4.07 -7.64
CA LYS A 19 -2.48 4.49 -9.05
C LYS A 19 -2.67 3.26 -9.94
N LEU A 20 -3.87 3.09 -10.49
CA LEU A 20 -4.23 2.00 -11.38
C LEU A 20 -4.65 2.56 -12.75
N VAL A 21 -4.12 1.99 -13.83
CA VAL A 21 -4.39 2.43 -15.22
C VAL A 21 -5.15 1.38 -16.04
N THR A 22 -5.44 0.20 -15.47
CA THR A 22 -6.07 -0.92 -16.19
C THR A 22 -7.29 -1.45 -15.45
N LEU A 23 -8.44 -1.50 -16.13
CA LEU A 23 -9.73 -1.96 -15.58
C LEU A 23 -9.68 -3.38 -14.99
N ALA A 24 -8.95 -4.30 -15.62
CA ALA A 24 -8.76 -5.66 -15.11
C ALA A 24 -8.10 -5.65 -13.72
N ARG A 25 -7.10 -4.78 -13.50
CA ARG A 25 -6.42 -4.64 -12.21
C ARG A 25 -7.30 -4.00 -11.15
N ILE A 26 -8.20 -3.09 -11.54
CA ILE A 26 -9.16 -2.49 -10.61
C ILE A 26 -10.06 -3.59 -10.06
N ARG A 27 -10.63 -4.45 -10.92
CA ARG A 27 -11.53 -5.54 -10.48
C ARG A 27 -10.82 -6.56 -9.59
N THR A 28 -9.65 -7.06 -9.99
CA THR A 28 -8.89 -8.04 -9.20
C THR A 28 -8.39 -7.46 -7.87
N ASN A 29 -8.06 -6.17 -7.82
CA ASN A 29 -7.59 -5.53 -6.58
C ASN A 29 -8.75 -5.02 -5.69
N PHE A 30 -9.98 -4.97 -6.19
CA PHE A 30 -11.15 -4.63 -5.38
C PHE A 30 -11.57 -5.77 -4.46
N ASP A 31 -11.12 -6.99 -4.76
CA ASP A 31 -11.42 -8.22 -4.00
C ASP A 31 -10.64 -8.35 -2.66
N VAL A 32 -10.10 -7.24 -2.17
CA VAL A 32 -9.32 -7.16 -0.91
C VAL A 32 -10.16 -7.31 0.35
N PHE A 33 -11.48 -7.31 0.22
CA PHE A 33 -12.41 -7.49 1.34
C PHE A 33 -12.70 -8.96 1.64
N ASN A 34 -12.37 -9.87 0.72
CA ASN A 34 -12.66 -11.30 0.87
C ASN A 34 -11.59 -12.08 1.65
N PHE A 35 -10.54 -11.41 2.12
CA PHE A 35 -9.51 -12.01 2.97
C PHE A 35 -8.93 -10.99 3.96
N SER A 36 -8.32 -11.48 5.03
CA SER A 36 -7.60 -10.70 6.03
C SER A 36 -6.17 -11.21 6.14
N LEU A 37 -5.21 -10.33 6.42
CA LEU A 37 -3.84 -10.72 6.75
C LEU A 37 -3.78 -11.22 8.19
N SER A 38 -2.95 -12.24 8.43
CA SER A 38 -2.69 -12.73 9.78
C SER A 38 -1.73 -11.77 10.52
N GLN A 39 -1.69 -11.86 11.85
CA GLN A 39 -0.77 -11.05 12.66
C GLN A 39 0.70 -11.32 12.28
N GLU A 40 1.02 -12.54 11.87
CA GLU A 40 2.35 -12.96 11.40
C GLU A 40 2.71 -12.29 10.07
N ASP A 41 1.77 -12.25 9.11
CA ASP A 41 1.97 -11.56 7.83
C ASP A 41 2.17 -10.06 8.02
N LEU A 42 1.38 -9.44 8.89
CA LEU A 42 1.52 -8.02 9.22
C LEU A 42 2.90 -7.72 9.83
N SER A 43 3.37 -8.59 10.72
CA SER A 43 4.68 -8.45 11.36
C SER A 43 5.82 -8.62 10.35
N ALA A 44 5.71 -9.59 9.44
CA ALA A 44 6.68 -9.80 8.36
C ALA A 44 6.74 -8.59 7.42
N ILE A 45 5.59 -8.01 7.04
CA ILE A 45 5.55 -6.81 6.20
C ILE A 45 6.18 -5.61 6.91
N ALA A 46 5.97 -5.46 8.23
CA ALA A 46 6.60 -4.39 9.01
C ALA A 46 8.13 -4.42 8.97
N THR A 47 8.74 -5.62 8.86
CA THR A 47 10.20 -5.75 8.73
C THR A 47 10.78 -5.26 7.40
N LEU A 48 9.94 -5.03 6.39
CA LEU A 48 10.37 -4.54 5.08
C LEU A 48 10.57 -3.02 5.06
N ASP A 49 10.20 -2.31 6.12
CA ASP A 49 10.48 -0.88 6.22
C ASP A 49 12.00 -0.65 6.23
N SER A 50 12.47 0.13 5.27
CA SER A 50 13.90 0.44 5.08
C SER A 50 14.19 1.93 5.19
N GLY A 51 13.20 2.75 5.56
CA GLY A 51 13.31 4.21 5.57
C GLY A 51 13.59 4.83 4.19
N LYS A 52 13.57 4.03 3.11
CA LYS A 52 13.84 4.51 1.75
C LYS A 52 12.63 5.24 1.20
N ARG A 53 12.80 6.54 0.98
CA ARG A 53 11.84 7.37 0.26
C ARG A 53 11.99 7.17 -1.25
N LEU A 54 10.90 6.76 -1.91
CA LEU A 54 10.87 6.62 -3.37
C LEU A 54 10.61 7.96 -4.10
N ASN A 55 10.07 8.96 -3.38
CA ASN A 55 9.70 10.26 -3.93
C ASN A 55 10.51 11.41 -3.28
N SER A 56 10.60 12.53 -3.99
CA SER A 56 11.26 13.77 -3.56
C SER A 56 10.84 14.19 -2.15
N HIS A 57 11.80 14.67 -1.35
CA HIS A 57 11.54 15.13 0.00
C HIS A 57 10.63 16.37 -0.04
N PRO A 58 9.57 16.46 0.77
CA PRO A 58 8.67 17.60 0.77
C PRO A 58 9.42 18.91 1.02
N ASP A 59 10.43 18.88 1.90
CA ASP A 59 11.26 20.05 2.22
C ASP A 59 12.14 20.52 1.07
N THR A 60 12.50 19.64 0.11
CA THR A 60 13.25 20.02 -1.09
C THR A 60 12.37 20.28 -2.30
N MET A 61 11.07 19.99 -2.23
CA MET A 61 10.12 20.16 -3.33
C MET A 61 9.48 21.56 -3.34
N ALA A 62 9.60 22.34 -2.26
CA ALA A 62 9.07 23.71 -2.15
C ALA A 62 9.97 24.81 -2.76
N MET A 63 11.09 24.47 -3.41
CA MET A 63 12.00 25.43 -4.05
C MET A 63 12.12 25.27 -5.57
N VAL A 64 10.99 25.08 -6.27
CA VAL A 64 10.94 25.23 -7.74
C VAL A 64 9.62 25.86 -8.17
#